data_AF-A0A094QDX2-F1
#
_entry.id   AF-A0A094QDX2-F1
#
_cell.length_a   1.000
_cell.length_b   1.000
_cell.length_c   1.000
_cell.angle_alpha   90.00
_cell.angle_beta   90.00
_cell.angle_gamma   90.00
#
_symmetry.space_group_name_H-M   'P 1'
#
loop_
_entity.id
_entity.type
_entity.pdbx_description
1 polymer ?
#
loop_
_entity_poly.entity_id
_entity_poly.type
_entity_poly.pdbx_seq_one_letter_code
_entity_poly.pdbx_strand_id
1 'polypeptide(L)' 'MEILILAVWVACAAICYSQAKKKNLNVALWTILGLLFGVFAVIGALVVSPKA' A
#
# COMPACT_ATOMS: atom_id res chain seq x y z
N MET A 1 -15.38 -16.95 2.26
CA MET A 1 -14.80 -16.21 1.10
C MET A 1 -14.46 -14.76 1.45
N GLU A 2 -15.29 -14.07 2.24
CA GLU A 2 -15.06 -12.65 2.60
C GLU A 2 -13.78 -12.39 3.41
N ILE A 3 -13.41 -13.30 4.32
CA ILE A 3 -12.20 -13.15 5.15
C ILE A 3 -10.93 -13.16 4.30
N LEU A 4 -10.87 -13.96 3.24
CA LEU A 4 -9.71 -14.01 2.33
C LEU A 4 -9.55 -12.69 1.56
N ILE A 5 -10.66 -12.08 1.14
CA ILE A 5 -10.68 -10.80 0.44
C ILE A 5 -10.19 -9.68 1.35
N LEU A 6 -10.69 -9.65 2.60
CA LEU A 6 -10.22 -8.71 3.62
C LEU A 6 -8.74 -8.90 3.93
N ALA A 7 -8.27 -10.15 4.02
CA ALA A 7 -6.85 -10.44 4.25
C ALA A 7 -5.95 -9.92 3.11
N VAL A 8 -6.40 -10.05 1.86
CA VAL A 8 -5.68 -9.50 0.68
C VAL A 8 -5.62 -7.98 0.72
N TRP A 9 -6.71 -7.31 1.10
CA TRP A 9 -6.73 -5.85 1.27
C TRP A 9 -5.80 -5.38 2.39
N VAL A 10 -5.83 -6.05 3.54
CA VAL A 10 -4.93 -5.75 4.65
C VAL A 10 -3.46 -5.98 4.25
N ALA A 11 -3.17 -7.04 3.49
CA ALA A 11 -1.84 -7.28 2.94
C ALA A 11 -1.40 -6.17 1.98
N CYS A 12 -2.29 -5.70 1.09
CA CYS A 12 -1.98 -4.59 0.18
C CYS A 12 -1.69 -3.29 0.93
N ALA A 13 -2.49 -2.96 1.94
CA ALA A 13 -2.25 -1.81 2.82
C ALA A 13 -0.92 -1.92 3.56
N ALA A 14 -0.58 -3.11 4.09
CA ALA A 14 0.70 -3.36 4.77
C ALA A 14 1.91 -3.22 3.85
N ILE A 15 1.82 -3.70 2.60
CA ILE A 15 2.88 -3.52 1.60
C ILE A 15 3.04 -2.04 1.27
N CYS A 16 1.95 -1.31 1.02
CA CYS A 16 1.99 0.13 0.75
C CYS A 16 2.58 0.91 1.93
N TYR A 17 2.22 0.57 3.17
CA TYR A 17 2.79 1.15 4.39
C TYR A 17 4.31 0.95 4.45
N SER A 18 4.78 -0.28 4.23
CA SER A 18 6.20 -0.62 4.27
C SER A 18 7.00 0.13 3.20
N GLN A 19 6.46 0.19 1.96
CA GLN A 19 7.12 0.91 0.87
C GLN A 19 7.12 2.41 1.09
N ALA A 20 6.02 2.99 1.56
CA ALA A 20 5.96 4.41 1.86
C ALA A 20 6.95 4.81 2.97
N LYS A 21 7.09 3.99 4.01
CA LYS A 21 8.05 4.22 5.10
C LYS A 21 9.50 4.15 4.60
N LYS A 22 9.83 3.16 3.76
CA LYS A 22 11.17 3.02 3.16
C LYS A 22 11.53 4.18 2.24
N LYS A 23 10.53 4.72 1.54
CA LYS A 23 10.69 5.74 0.50
C LYS A 23 10.51 7.18 1.02
N ASN A 24 10.39 7.40 2.33
CA ASN A 24 10.06 8.69 2.94
C ASN A 24 8.81 9.37 2.33
N LEU A 25 7.82 8.56 1.94
CA LEU A 25 6.55 9.04 1.41
C LEU A 25 5.53 9.18 2.52
N ASN A 26 4.39 9.83 2.21
CA ASN A 26 3.29 9.97 3.17
C ASN A 26 2.64 8.60 3.46
N VAL A 27 3.09 7.98 4.55
CA VAL A 27 2.70 6.62 4.97
C VAL A 27 1.18 6.49 5.13
N ALA A 28 0.52 7.48 5.73
CA ALA A 28 -0.92 7.45 5.93
C ALA A 28 -1.67 7.41 4.60
N LEU A 29 -1.28 8.29 3.66
CA LEU A 29 -1.90 8.36 2.34
C LEU A 29 -1.73 7.06 1.54
N TRP A 30 -0.51 6.52 1.48
CA TRP A 30 -0.23 5.28 0.75
C TRP A 30 -0.89 4.05 1.39
N THR A 31 -1.04 4.01 2.71
CA THR A 31 -1.74 2.92 3.41
C THR A 31 -3.23 2.94 3.10
N ILE A 32 -3.86 4.12 3.10
CA ILE A 32 -5.28 4.29 2.72
C ILE A 32 -5.49 3.90 1.26
N LEU A 33 -4.57 4.30 0.36
CA LEU A 33 -4.60 3.87 -1.04
C LEU A 33 -4.47 2.34 -1.17
N GLY A 34 -3.57 1.72 -0.41
CA GLY A 34 -3.40 0.26 -0.38
C GLY A 34 -4.65 -0.49 0.07
N LEU A 35 -5.42 0.10 0.98
CA LEU A 35 -6.69 -0.46 1.44
C LEU A 35 -7.81 -0.25 0.39
N LEU A 36 -7.96 0.94 -0.17
CA LEU A 36 -9.05 1.29 -1.09
C LEU A 36 -8.86 0.74 -2.51
N PHE A 37 -7.62 0.76 -3.02
CA PHE A 37 -7.29 0.37 -4.40
C PHE A 37 -6.57 -0.99 -4.47
N GLY A 38 -6.27 -1.61 -3.32
CA GLY A 38 -5.67 -2.94 -3.25
C GLY A 38 -4.37 -3.04 -4.04
N VAL A 39 -4.31 -4.01 -4.96
CA VAL A 39 -3.11 -4.34 -5.74
C VAL A 39 -2.62 -3.19 -6.62
N PHE A 40 -3.53 -2.34 -7.13
CA PHE A 40 -3.14 -1.19 -7.97
C PHE A 40 -2.30 -0.17 -7.20
N ALA A 41 -2.66 0.08 -5.94
CA ALA A 41 -1.89 0.95 -5.06
C ALA A 41 -0.52 0.34 -4.70
N VAL A 42 -0.44 -0.99 -4.57
CA VAL A 42 0.84 -1.68 -4.35
C VAL A 42 1.77 -1.47 -5.54
N ILE A 43 1.28 -1.61 -6.77
CA ILE A 43 2.07 -1.35 -7.99
C ILE A 43 2.54 0.11 -8.01
N GLY A 44 1.65 1.07 -7.71
CA GLY A 44 2.01 2.48 -7.59
C GLY A 44 3.10 2.72 -6.54
N ALA A 45 2.99 2.08 -5.37
CA ALA A 45 3.95 2.19 -4.28
C ALA A 45 5.31 1.57 -4.63
N LEU A 46 5.34 0.60 -5.55
CA LEU A 46 6.57 0.00 -6.08
C LEU A 46 7.24 0.91 -7.11
N VAL A 47 6.47 1.50 -8.02
CA VAL A 47 6.98 2.34 -9.12
C VAL A 47 7.40 3.73 -8.65
N VAL A 48 6.71 4.31 -7.67
CA VAL A 48 7.02 5.67 -7.17
C VAL A 48 8.46 5.76 -6.66
N SER A 49 9.18 6.80 -7.05
CA SER A 49 10.54 7.03 -6.56
C SER A 49 10.54 7.45 -5.08
N PRO A 50 11.59 7.12 -4.32
CA PRO A 50 11.79 7.67 -3.00
C PRO A 50 11.75 9.20 -3.02
N LYS A 51 11.08 9.80 -2.04
CA LYS A 51 11.17 11.24 -1.83
C LYS A 51 12.54 11.51 -1.20
N ALA A 52 13.40 12.20 -1.94
CA ALA A 52 14.70 12.67 -1.49
C ALA A 52 14.56 13.72 -0.38
#